data_AF-E1Z8X6-F1
#
_entry.id   AF-E1Z8X6-F1
#
_cell.length_a   1.000
_cell.length_b   1.000
_cell.length_c   1.000
_cell.angle_alpha   90.00
_cell.angle_beta   90.00
_cell.angle_gamma   90.00
#
_symmetry.space_group_name_H-M   'P 1'
#
loop_
_entity.id
_entity.type
_entity.pdbx_description
1 polymer ?
#
loop_
_entity_poly.entity_id
_entity_poly.type
_entity_poly.pdbx_seq_one_letter_code
_entity_poly.pdbx_strand_id
1 'polypeptide(L)'
;MPGCRHVSVQAEQLLASGKAKYEGGDRMGALRLWEQALEQSPTQEQRLAALFNSACVHASFGDVELAQIPLKDAIYGGLDYAAAVAQQDERFVKLKASAQVMIQMRKFNEQVLRSKASGPAAPPSFGSGSRSSSSGGGGGGSSSKASGKGLLGKDMSDVLSTDAESIDASIGGIIKRVAVLLLVLSGLGVVLFYLGLKYAFPESPY
;
A
#
# COMPACT_ATOMS: atom_id res chain seq x y z
N MET A 1 8.41 -39.58 18.05
CA MET A 1 7.86 -38.21 17.92
C MET A 1 7.18 -38.06 16.55
N PRO A 2 5.90 -38.46 16.36
CA PRO A 2 5.20 -38.41 15.06
C PRO A 2 4.29 -37.17 14.85
N GLY A 3 4.11 -36.30 15.86
CA GLY A 3 3.08 -35.25 15.84
C GLY A 3 3.33 -34.06 14.90
N CYS A 4 4.59 -33.68 14.63
CA CYS A 4 4.87 -32.44 13.90
C CYS A 4 4.57 -32.51 12.38
N ARG A 5 4.56 -33.70 11.77
CA ARG A 5 4.33 -33.83 10.31
C ARG A 5 2.85 -33.71 9.93
N HIS A 6 1.93 -34.15 10.79
CA HIS A 6 0.49 -34.08 10.48
C HIS A 6 -0.04 -32.65 10.57
N VAL A 7 0.51 -31.86 11.49
CA VAL A 7 0.08 -30.49 11.77
C VAL A 7 0.46 -29.54 10.62
N SER A 8 1.66 -29.68 10.05
CA SER A 8 2.06 -28.92 8.86
C SER A 8 1.26 -29.26 7.60
N VAL A 9 0.76 -30.50 7.47
CA VAL A 9 -0.08 -30.93 6.34
C VAL A 9 -1.48 -30.32 6.45
N GLN A 10 -2.02 -30.21 7.66
CA GLN A 10 -3.32 -29.57 7.87
C GLN A 10 -3.27 -28.06 7.55
N ALA A 11 -2.20 -27.37 7.97
CA ALA A 11 -1.98 -25.97 7.60
C ALA A 11 -1.86 -25.78 6.08
N GLU A 12 -1.20 -26.70 5.38
CA GLU A 12 -1.07 -26.68 3.93
C GLU A 12 -2.43 -26.84 3.21
N GLN A 13 -3.26 -27.76 3.68
CA GLN A 13 -4.61 -27.95 3.14
C GLN A 13 -5.49 -26.70 3.34
N LEU A 14 -5.38 -26.04 4.50
CA LEU A 14 -6.09 -24.79 4.78
C LEU A 14 -5.60 -23.64 3.89
N LEU A 15 -4.28 -23.54 3.65
CA LEU A 15 -3.71 -22.57 2.72
C LEU A 15 -4.23 -22.75 1.28
N ALA A 16 -4.21 -23.99 0.77
CA ALA A 16 -4.70 -24.32 -0.55
C ALA A 16 -6.21 -24.05 -0.69
N SER A 17 -7.00 -24.44 0.32
CA SER A 17 -8.44 -24.20 0.36
C SER A 17 -8.77 -22.71 0.43
N GLY A 18 -8.02 -21.94 1.21
CA GLY A 18 -8.16 -20.48 1.29
C GLY A 18 -7.82 -19.80 -0.03
N LYS A 19 -6.77 -20.26 -0.72
CA LYS A 19 -6.42 -19.76 -2.06
C LYS A 19 -7.56 -20.01 -3.06
N ALA A 20 -8.12 -21.21 -3.10
CA ALA A 20 -9.25 -21.52 -3.98
C ALA A 20 -10.47 -20.61 -3.72
N LYS A 21 -10.79 -20.34 -2.44
CA LYS A 21 -11.86 -19.40 -2.07
C LYS A 21 -11.57 -17.97 -2.50
N TYR A 22 -10.33 -17.50 -2.31
CA TYR A 22 -9.92 -16.16 -2.69
C TYR A 22 -9.98 -15.96 -4.22
N GLU A 23 -9.56 -16.96 -4.98
CA GLU A 23 -9.66 -16.96 -6.44
C GLU A 23 -11.11 -16.97 -6.91
N GLY A 24 -11.96 -17.76 -6.27
CA GLY A 24 -13.41 -17.82 -6.47
C GLY A 24 -14.18 -16.57 -5.99
N GLY A 25 -13.51 -15.62 -5.33
CA GLY A 25 -14.10 -14.35 -4.88
C GLY A 25 -14.60 -14.32 -3.44
N ASP A 26 -14.62 -15.45 -2.73
CA ASP A 26 -14.93 -15.52 -1.30
C ASP A 26 -13.70 -15.16 -0.44
N ARG A 27 -13.45 -13.85 -0.36
CA ARG A 27 -12.28 -13.28 0.33
C ARG A 27 -12.35 -13.44 1.86
N MET A 28 -13.53 -13.30 2.45
CA MET A 28 -13.71 -13.49 3.90
C MET A 28 -13.63 -14.96 4.30
N GLY A 29 -14.16 -15.86 3.47
CA GLY A 29 -13.99 -17.29 3.67
C GLY A 29 -12.53 -17.73 3.51
N ALA A 30 -11.77 -17.11 2.60
CA ALA A 30 -10.33 -17.34 2.49
C ALA A 30 -9.55 -16.86 3.73
N LEU A 31 -9.84 -15.65 4.21
CA LEU A 31 -9.20 -15.08 5.40
C LEU A 31 -9.33 -15.99 6.62
N ARG A 32 -10.54 -16.48 6.91
CA ARG A 32 -10.78 -17.40 8.04
C ARG A 32 -9.97 -18.68 7.92
N LEU A 33 -9.80 -19.21 6.71
CA LEU A 33 -9.00 -20.42 6.49
C LEU A 33 -7.50 -20.16 6.72
N TRP A 34 -6.99 -19.00 6.34
CA TRP A 34 -5.60 -18.64 6.59
C TRP A 34 -5.33 -18.32 8.06
N GLU A 35 -6.28 -17.72 8.77
CA GLU A 35 -6.22 -17.56 10.23
C GLU A 35 -6.18 -18.92 10.94
N GLN A 36 -7.06 -19.85 10.54
CA GLN A 36 -7.01 -21.23 11.04
C GLN A 36 -5.68 -21.92 10.72
N ALA A 37 -5.10 -21.67 9.53
CA ALA A 37 -3.79 -22.22 9.18
C ALA A 37 -2.67 -21.71 10.10
N LEU A 38 -2.77 -20.46 10.58
CA LEU A 38 -1.82 -19.88 11.54
C LEU A 38 -1.91 -20.52 12.93
N GLU A 39 -3.09 -21.03 13.31
CA GLU A 39 -3.31 -21.74 14.58
C GLU A 39 -2.74 -23.17 14.55
N GLN A 40 -2.64 -23.79 13.37
CA GLN A 40 -2.15 -25.17 13.18
C GLN A 40 -0.62 -25.27 13.13
N SER A 41 0.11 -24.53 13.97
CA SER A 41 1.59 -24.56 14.06
C SER A 41 2.30 -24.70 12.69
N PRO A 42 2.05 -23.78 11.74
CA PRO A 42 2.55 -23.90 10.38
C PRO A 42 4.08 -23.84 10.33
N THR A 43 4.67 -24.36 9.24
CA THR A 43 6.07 -24.07 8.95
C THR A 43 6.27 -22.57 8.71
N GLN A 44 7.52 -22.08 8.81
CA GLN A 44 7.80 -20.67 8.60
C GLN A 44 7.26 -20.18 7.25
N GLU A 45 7.48 -20.93 6.18
CA GLU A 45 7.03 -20.55 4.84
C GLU A 45 5.50 -20.56 4.69
N GLN A 46 4.83 -21.53 5.31
CA GLN A 46 3.36 -21.59 5.37
C GLN A 46 2.79 -20.39 6.15
N ARG A 47 3.46 -20.01 7.25
CA ARG A 47 3.12 -18.83 8.03
C ARG A 47 3.23 -17.55 7.21
N LEU A 48 4.35 -17.39 6.48
CA LEU A 48 4.56 -16.25 5.59
C LEU A 48 3.50 -16.18 4.49
N ALA A 49 3.16 -17.31 3.89
CA ALA A 49 2.09 -17.40 2.90
C ALA A 49 0.74 -16.99 3.48
N ALA A 50 0.35 -17.52 4.65
CA ALA A 50 -0.90 -17.16 5.32
C ALA A 50 -0.96 -15.67 5.64
N LEU A 51 0.09 -15.09 6.22
CA LEU A 51 0.15 -13.66 6.57
C LEU A 51 0.07 -12.75 5.34
N PHE A 52 0.83 -13.05 4.28
CA PHE A 52 0.76 -12.27 3.04
C PHE A 52 -0.62 -12.38 2.38
N ASN A 53 -1.19 -13.57 2.35
CA ASN A 53 -2.50 -13.80 1.76
C ASN A 53 -3.60 -13.06 2.55
N SER A 54 -3.56 -13.08 3.89
CA SER A 54 -4.45 -12.29 4.72
C SER A 54 -4.31 -10.78 4.48
N ALA A 55 -3.07 -10.27 4.33
CA ALA A 55 -2.83 -8.89 3.94
C ALA A 55 -3.48 -8.54 2.60
N CYS A 56 -3.42 -9.45 1.62
CA CYS A 56 -4.05 -9.27 0.31
C CYS A 56 -5.57 -9.16 0.39
N VAL A 57 -6.21 -9.88 1.32
CA VAL A 57 -7.66 -9.76 1.54
C VAL A 57 -8.02 -8.38 2.07
N HIS A 58 -7.36 -7.91 3.12
CA HIS A 58 -7.63 -6.58 3.69
C HIS A 58 -7.35 -5.46 2.67
N ALA A 59 -6.24 -5.57 1.94
CA ALA A 59 -5.91 -4.65 0.85
C ALA A 59 -6.96 -4.65 -0.27
N SER A 60 -7.59 -5.80 -0.56
CA SER A 60 -8.64 -5.90 -1.58
C SER A 60 -9.95 -5.19 -1.18
N PHE A 61 -10.15 -4.93 0.11
CA PHE A 61 -11.26 -4.11 0.63
C PHE A 61 -10.89 -2.62 0.72
N GLY A 62 -9.63 -2.27 0.46
CA GLY A 62 -9.13 -0.90 0.61
C GLY A 62 -8.75 -0.54 2.05
N ASP A 63 -8.81 -1.50 2.98
CA ASP A 63 -8.37 -1.29 4.36
C ASP A 63 -6.87 -1.53 4.47
N VAL A 64 -6.11 -0.46 4.27
CA VAL A 64 -4.64 -0.53 4.23
C VAL A 64 -4.06 -0.68 5.62
N GLU A 65 -4.65 -0.03 6.63
CA GLU A 65 -4.20 -0.09 8.01
C GLU A 65 -4.27 -1.52 8.55
N LEU A 66 -5.38 -2.20 8.29
CA LEU A 66 -5.54 -3.59 8.72
C LEU A 66 -4.66 -4.53 7.87
N ALA A 67 -4.44 -4.25 6.59
CA ALA A 67 -3.53 -5.03 5.74
C ALA A 67 -2.05 -4.92 6.17
N GLN A 68 -1.65 -3.78 6.73
CA GLN A 68 -0.28 -3.54 7.19
C GLN A 68 0.12 -4.45 8.36
N ILE A 69 -0.83 -4.82 9.23
CA ILE A 69 -0.56 -5.63 10.42
C ILE A 69 0.04 -7.01 10.05
N PRO A 70 -0.66 -7.88 9.28
CA PRO A 70 -0.10 -9.18 8.90
C PRO A 70 1.08 -9.05 7.93
N LEU A 71 1.11 -8.00 7.09
CA LEU A 71 2.24 -7.78 6.18
C LEU A 71 3.53 -7.47 6.96
N LYS A 72 3.45 -6.63 7.99
CA LYS A 72 4.59 -6.30 8.85
C LYS A 72 5.16 -7.57 9.48
N ASP A 73 4.31 -8.41 10.05
CA ASP A 73 4.72 -9.66 10.67
C ASP A 73 5.37 -10.62 9.67
N ALA A 74 4.85 -10.67 8.44
CA ALA A 74 5.48 -11.44 7.36
C ALA A 74 6.88 -10.90 6.99
N ILE A 75 7.06 -9.57 6.89
CA ILE A 75 8.36 -8.94 6.58
C ILE A 75 9.38 -9.20 7.71
N TYR A 76 8.95 -9.12 8.97
CA TYR A 76 9.81 -9.50 10.09
C TYR A 76 10.20 -10.98 10.01
N GLY A 77 9.26 -11.84 9.62
CA GLY A 77 9.49 -13.27 9.37
C GLY A 77 10.34 -13.60 8.13
N GLY A 78 10.75 -12.61 7.33
CA GLY A 78 11.64 -12.79 6.18
C GLY A 78 10.94 -12.82 4.82
N LEU A 79 9.69 -12.39 4.72
CA LEU A 79 9.00 -12.25 3.43
C LEU A 79 9.70 -11.24 2.52
N ASP A 80 10.01 -11.65 1.29
CA ASP A 80 10.30 -10.72 0.19
C ASP A 80 9.00 -10.31 -0.49
N TYR A 81 8.54 -9.10 -0.18
CA TYR A 81 7.32 -8.54 -0.74
C TYR A 81 7.35 -8.43 -2.28
N ALA A 82 8.51 -8.11 -2.87
CA ALA A 82 8.61 -7.95 -4.32
C ALA A 82 8.41 -9.28 -5.05
N ALA A 83 9.04 -10.35 -4.55
CA ALA A 83 8.85 -11.71 -5.05
C ALA A 83 7.42 -12.22 -4.82
N ALA A 84 6.82 -11.93 -3.66
CA ALA A 84 5.47 -12.34 -3.32
C ALA A 84 4.39 -11.70 -4.22
N VAL A 85 4.50 -10.39 -4.48
CA VAL A 85 3.57 -9.68 -5.38
C VAL A 85 3.76 -10.10 -6.84
N ALA A 86 4.99 -10.42 -7.25
CA ALA A 86 5.27 -11.00 -8.56
C ALA A 86 4.76 -12.45 -8.70
N GLN A 87 4.25 -13.05 -7.62
CA GLN A 87 3.75 -14.43 -7.57
C GLN A 87 4.81 -15.45 -8.00
N GLN A 88 6.07 -15.24 -7.62
CA GLN A 88 7.13 -16.21 -7.92
C GLN A 88 6.88 -17.56 -7.24
N ASP A 89 6.28 -17.56 -6.04
CA ASP A 89 5.80 -18.76 -5.37
C ASP A 89 4.30 -18.96 -5.59
N GLU A 90 3.91 -20.19 -5.91
CA GLU A 90 2.51 -20.58 -6.11
C GLU A 90 1.63 -20.43 -4.84
N ARG A 91 2.25 -20.28 -3.66
CA ARG A 91 1.54 -20.13 -2.38
C ARG A 91 0.93 -18.75 -2.19
N PHE A 92 1.45 -17.75 -2.90
CA PHE A 92 0.99 -16.37 -2.79
C PHE A 92 -0.18 -16.09 -3.75
N VAL A 93 -1.20 -15.42 -3.24
CA VAL A 93 -2.34 -15.00 -4.05
C VAL A 93 -2.02 -13.72 -4.82
N LYS A 94 -2.71 -13.54 -5.95
CA LYS A 94 -2.63 -12.28 -6.69
C LYS A 94 -3.27 -11.17 -5.86
N LEU A 95 -2.49 -10.13 -5.56
CA LEU A 95 -3.02 -8.95 -4.90
C LEU A 95 -4.05 -8.26 -5.81
N LYS A 96 -5.33 -8.33 -5.43
CA LYS A 96 -6.46 -7.73 -6.15
C LYS A 96 -6.89 -6.45 -5.43
N ALA A 97 -6.04 -5.41 -5.49
CA ALA A 97 -6.29 -4.13 -4.84
C ALA A 97 -6.20 -2.96 -5.84
N SER A 98 -6.66 -1.77 -5.41
CA SER A 98 -6.52 -0.56 -6.23
C SER A 98 -5.05 -0.17 -6.39
N ALA A 99 -4.74 0.60 -7.45
CA ALA A 99 -3.38 1.06 -7.69
C ALA A 99 -2.80 1.85 -6.51
N GLN A 100 -3.63 2.68 -5.87
CA GLN A 100 -3.24 3.46 -4.69
C GLN A 100 -2.87 2.57 -3.51
N VAL A 101 -3.68 1.54 -3.23
CA VAL A 101 -3.40 0.58 -2.15
C VAL A 101 -2.11 -0.19 -2.41
N MET A 102 -1.87 -0.62 -3.64
CA MET A 102 -0.62 -1.31 -4.00
C MET A 102 0.62 -0.43 -3.80
N ILE A 103 0.53 0.86 -4.13
CA ILE A 103 1.61 1.83 -3.90
C ILE A 103 1.84 2.02 -2.40
N GLN A 104 0.78 2.19 -1.60
CA GLN A 104 0.90 2.33 -0.15
C GLN A 104 1.51 1.10 0.50
N MET A 105 1.10 -0.11 0.11
CA MET A 105 1.69 -1.36 0.61
C MET A 105 3.17 -1.49 0.26
N ARG A 106 3.58 -1.04 -0.94
CA ARG A 106 4.99 -1.02 -1.34
C ARG A 106 5.80 -0.04 -0.48
N LYS A 107 5.32 1.20 -0.32
CA LYS A 107 5.95 2.22 0.54
C LYS A 107 6.07 1.72 1.98
N PHE A 108 5.04 1.06 2.48
CA PHE A 108 5.05 0.44 3.81
C PHE A 108 6.12 -0.65 3.93
N ASN A 109 6.24 -1.55 2.94
CA ASN A 109 7.29 -2.56 2.94
C ASN A 109 8.70 -1.94 3.00
N GLU A 110 8.97 -0.90 2.20
CA GLU A 110 10.25 -0.18 2.24
C GLU A 110 10.51 0.47 3.61
N GLN A 111 9.48 1.04 4.22
CA GLN A 111 9.56 1.64 5.56
C GLN A 111 9.88 0.58 6.62
N VAL A 112 9.19 -0.56 6.62
CA VAL A 112 9.43 -1.65 7.57
C VAL A 112 10.84 -2.23 7.39
N LEU A 113 11.30 -2.43 6.15
CA LEU A 113 12.67 -2.89 5.88
C LEU A 113 13.72 -1.88 6.38
N ARG A 114 13.48 -0.58 6.18
CA ARG A 114 14.34 0.48 6.73
C ARG A 114 14.37 0.44 8.25
N SER A 115 13.20 0.35 8.90
CA SER A 115 13.11 0.23 10.36
C SER A 115 13.79 -1.04 10.91
N LYS A 116 13.68 -2.16 10.18
CA LYS A 116 14.38 -3.42 10.52
C LYS A 116 15.90 -3.27 10.40
N ALA A 117 16.38 -2.56 9.38
CA ALA A 117 17.81 -2.32 9.15
C ALA A 117 18.41 -1.28 10.13
N SER A 118 17.62 -0.31 10.59
CA SER A 118 18.08 0.72 11.54
C SER A 118 18.27 0.22 12.99
N GLY A 119 17.97 -1.05 13.29
CA GLY A 119 18.04 -1.60 14.65
C GLY A 119 17.04 -0.95 15.61
N PRO A 120 16.96 -1.36 16.89
CA PRO A 120 16.19 -0.61 17.88
C PRO A 120 16.82 0.78 17.97
N ALA A 121 16.15 1.77 17.39
CA ALA A 121 16.64 3.14 17.40
C ALA A 121 16.92 3.52 18.85
N ALA A 122 18.19 3.91 19.11
CA ALA A 122 18.55 4.64 20.30
C ALA A 122 17.49 5.74 20.52
N PRO A 123 17.11 6.00 21.79
CA PRO A 123 16.11 7.03 22.08
C PRO A 123 16.49 8.31 21.33
N PRO A 124 15.50 9.05 20.78
CA PRO A 124 15.78 10.25 20.02
C PRO A 124 16.76 11.10 20.82
N SER A 125 17.86 11.51 20.17
CA SER A 125 18.74 12.53 20.69
C SER A 125 17.89 13.78 20.87
N PHE A 126 17.30 13.92 22.06
CA PHE A 126 16.85 15.20 22.56
C PHE A 126 18.10 16.04 22.55
N GLY A 127 18.20 16.92 21.54
CA GLY A 127 19.27 17.88 21.43
C GLY A 127 19.49 18.46 22.81
N SER A 128 20.69 18.20 23.35
CA SER A 128 21.24 18.90 24.49
C SER A 128 21.38 20.36 24.06
N GLY A 129 20.25 21.06 24.05
CA GLY A 129 20.19 22.50 24.04
C GLY A 129 20.85 22.92 25.34
N SER A 130 22.10 23.34 25.21
CA SER A 130 22.85 24.10 26.19
C SER A 130 21.94 25.16 26.81
N ARG A 131 21.38 24.87 27.99
CA ARG A 131 20.75 25.87 28.84
C ARG A 131 21.81 26.33 29.82
N SER A 132 22.42 27.44 29.45
CA SER A 132 23.08 28.37 30.37
C SER A 132 22.22 28.54 31.62
N SER A 133 22.79 28.20 32.76
CA SER A 133 22.23 28.50 34.06
C SER A 133 22.26 30.01 34.29
N SER A 134 21.10 30.65 34.29
CA SER A 134 20.91 31.95 34.93
C SER A 134 19.65 31.91 35.78
N SER A 135 19.90 31.99 37.08
CA SER A 135 19.02 32.29 38.20
C SER A 135 17.86 33.24 37.90
N GLY A 136 16.70 33.01 38.53
CA GLY A 136 15.79 34.09 38.91
C GLY A 136 14.30 33.76 38.97
N GLY A 137 13.80 33.52 40.18
CA GLY A 137 12.59 34.17 40.74
C GLY A 137 11.22 34.01 40.09
N GLY A 138 10.32 33.31 40.79
CA GLY A 138 9.08 33.88 41.37
C GLY A 138 7.85 34.19 40.50
N GLY A 139 6.68 33.78 40.99
CA GLY A 139 5.40 34.49 40.79
C GLY A 139 4.32 33.73 40.01
N GLY A 140 3.18 33.48 40.65
CA GLY A 140 2.02 32.81 40.07
C GLY A 140 1.10 33.71 39.24
N GLY A 141 0.04 33.11 38.69
CA GLY A 141 -1.04 33.83 38.02
C GLY A 141 -1.68 33.03 36.89
N SER A 142 -2.86 32.47 37.16
CA SER A 142 -3.73 31.82 36.19
C SER A 142 -4.16 32.77 35.07
N SER A 143 -4.09 32.34 33.81
CA SER A 143 -5.16 32.58 32.85
C SER A 143 -5.14 31.54 31.73
N SER A 144 -6.29 30.92 31.56
CA SER A 144 -6.64 30.00 30.50
C SER A 144 -6.48 30.65 29.13
N LYS A 145 -5.57 30.12 28.32
CA LYS A 145 -5.76 30.04 26.87
C LYS A 145 -5.28 28.66 26.42
N ALA A 146 -6.23 27.74 26.36
CA ALA A 146 -6.05 26.45 25.72
C ALA A 146 -5.70 26.68 24.24
N SER A 147 -4.41 26.76 23.94
CA SER A 147 -3.89 26.48 22.62
C SER A 147 -3.36 25.06 22.67
N GLY A 148 -4.28 24.10 22.56
CA GLY A 148 -3.97 22.72 22.25
C GLY A 148 -3.37 22.65 20.85
N LYS A 149 -2.10 23.04 20.74
CA LYS A 149 -1.26 22.74 19.57
C LYS A 149 -0.22 21.70 20.01
N GLY A 150 -0.73 20.61 20.55
CA GLY A 150 0.03 19.40 20.73
C GLY A 150 0.31 18.81 19.36
N LEU A 151 1.60 18.63 19.05
CA LEU A 151 2.25 17.43 18.51
C LEU A 151 1.56 16.55 17.43
N LEU A 152 0.47 16.99 16.80
CA LEU A 152 -0.27 16.29 15.75
C LEU A 152 -0.37 17.09 14.45
N GLY A 153 -0.01 18.38 14.48
CA GLY A 153 -0.17 19.28 13.34
C GLY A 153 1.05 19.42 12.44
N LYS A 154 2.23 18.92 12.84
CA LYS A 154 3.49 19.13 12.09
C LYS A 154 3.90 17.92 11.25
N ASP A 155 3.52 16.71 11.66
CA ASP A 155 3.74 15.50 10.85
C ASP A 155 2.67 15.32 9.77
N MET A 156 1.43 15.77 9.99
CA MET A 156 0.40 15.72 8.95
C MET A 156 0.61 16.73 7.82
N SER A 157 1.29 17.87 8.06
CA SER A 157 1.62 18.82 6.99
C SER A 157 2.69 18.28 6.04
N ASP A 158 3.58 17.42 6.51
CA ASP A 158 4.59 16.77 5.67
C ASP A 158 4.00 15.60 4.89
N VAL A 159 3.04 14.88 5.49
CA VAL A 159 2.24 13.85 4.79
C VAL A 159 1.33 14.48 3.72
N LEU A 160 0.74 15.65 3.97
CA LEU A 160 -0.08 16.37 2.99
C LEU A 160 0.74 17.13 1.93
N SER A 161 1.93 17.65 2.28
CA SER A 161 2.85 18.25 1.28
C SER A 161 3.45 17.17 0.38
N THR A 162 3.73 15.98 0.91
CA THR A 162 4.14 14.82 0.11
C THR A 162 2.99 14.26 -0.74
N ASP A 163 1.74 14.48 -0.36
CA ASP A 163 0.57 14.12 -1.18
C ASP A 163 0.32 15.10 -2.34
N ALA A 164 0.87 16.32 -2.28
CA ALA A 164 0.88 17.26 -3.41
C ALA A 164 2.08 17.04 -4.35
N GLU A 165 3.22 16.61 -3.83
CA GLU A 165 4.43 16.32 -4.62
C GLU A 165 4.50 14.89 -5.18
N SER A 166 3.69 13.96 -4.67
CA SER A 166 3.72 12.54 -5.09
C SER A 166 2.41 11.99 -5.65
N ILE A 167 1.54 12.84 -6.19
CA ILE A 167 0.66 12.46 -7.32
C ILE A 167 1.54 12.23 -8.57
N ASP A 168 2.52 11.34 -8.45
CA ASP A 168 3.22 10.75 -9.59
C ASP A 168 2.39 9.56 -10.09
N ALA A 169 1.12 9.85 -10.42
CA ALA A 169 0.47 9.19 -11.53
C ALA A 169 1.00 9.84 -12.81
N SER A 170 2.33 9.83 -12.99
CA SER A 170 3.09 10.39 -14.10
C SER A 170 2.36 11.52 -14.82
N ILE A 171 2.62 12.76 -14.43
CA ILE A 171 2.21 13.95 -15.20
C ILE A 171 2.55 13.73 -16.69
N GLY A 172 3.67 13.07 -16.99
CA GLY A 172 4.04 12.62 -18.34
C GLY A 172 3.10 11.54 -18.95
N GLY A 173 2.62 10.57 -18.17
CA GLY A 173 1.65 9.56 -18.60
C GLY A 173 0.25 10.12 -18.86
N ILE A 174 -0.22 11.07 -18.04
CA ILE A 174 -1.49 11.77 -18.26
C ILE A 174 -1.37 12.68 -19.47
N ILE A 175 -0.29 13.47 -19.59
CA ILE A 175 -0.02 14.30 -20.78
C ILE A 175 0.04 13.44 -22.03
N LYS A 176 0.69 12.27 -22.00
CA LYS A 176 0.76 11.36 -23.14
C LYS A 176 -0.63 10.85 -23.55
N ARG A 177 -1.48 10.48 -22.60
CA ARG A 177 -2.86 10.03 -22.89
C ARG A 177 -3.71 11.17 -23.46
N VAL A 178 -3.62 12.37 -22.90
CA VAL A 178 -4.36 13.54 -23.37
C VAL A 178 -3.87 14.00 -24.74
N ALA A 179 -2.56 14.01 -24.99
CA ALA A 179 -1.97 14.37 -26.28
C ALA A 179 -2.40 13.40 -27.39
N VAL A 180 -2.41 12.09 -27.10
CA VAL A 180 -2.92 11.07 -28.04
C VAL A 180 -4.41 11.29 -28.31
N LEU A 181 -5.21 11.54 -27.27
CA LEU A 181 -6.66 11.74 -27.41
C LEU A 181 -6.97 13.00 -28.23
N LEU A 182 -6.26 14.10 -28.01
CA LEU A 182 -6.38 15.33 -28.79
C LEU A 182 -5.95 15.14 -30.24
N LEU A 183 -4.87 14.40 -30.51
CA LEU A 183 -4.45 14.09 -31.88
C LEU A 183 -5.50 13.27 -32.63
N VAL A 184 -6.07 12.25 -31.97
CA VAL A 184 -7.12 11.41 -32.57
C VAL A 184 -8.39 12.22 -32.81
N LEU A 185 -8.84 13.03 -31.86
CA LEU A 185 -10.02 13.89 -32.01
C LEU A 185 -9.83 14.95 -33.09
N SER A 186 -8.65 15.58 -33.15
CA SER A 186 -8.32 16.55 -34.19
C SER A 186 -8.27 15.90 -35.58
N GLY A 187 -7.61 14.74 -35.70
CA GLY A 187 -7.58 13.98 -36.96
C GLY A 187 -8.96 13.53 -37.42
N LEU A 188 -9.78 13.01 -36.52
CA LEU A 188 -11.17 12.62 -36.82
C LEU A 188 -12.01 13.83 -37.23
N GLY A 189 -11.83 14.97 -36.55
CA GLY A 189 -12.50 16.23 -36.88
C GLY A 189 -12.13 16.74 -38.27
N VAL A 190 -10.85 16.70 -38.65
CA VAL A 190 -10.38 17.11 -39.99
C VAL A 190 -10.92 16.18 -41.07
N VAL A 191 -10.95 14.86 -40.83
CA VAL A 191 -11.50 13.87 -41.78
C VAL A 191 -13.00 14.06 -41.95
N LEU A 192 -13.75 14.25 -40.86
CA LEU A 192 -15.19 14.53 -40.91
C LEU A 192 -15.49 15.88 -41.56
N PHE A 193 -14.63 16.88 -41.37
CA PHE A 193 -14.75 18.18 -42.02
C PHE A 193 -14.52 18.07 -43.54
N TYR A 194 -13.51 17.34 -44.00
CA TYR A 194 -13.28 17.09 -45.42
C TYR A 194 -14.39 16.25 -46.07
N LEU A 195 -14.89 15.23 -45.36
CA LEU A 195 -16.05 14.45 -45.81
C LEU A 195 -17.31 15.33 -45.86
N GLY A 196 -17.52 16.19 -44.87
CA GLY A 196 -18.61 17.15 -44.83
C GLY A 196 -18.54 18.17 -45.96
N LEU A 197 -17.35 18.70 -46.27
CA LEU A 197 -17.14 19.58 -47.42
C LEU A 197 -17.38 18.86 -48.74
N LYS A 198 -16.91 17.62 -48.89
CA LYS A 198 -17.15 16.81 -50.09
C LYS A 198 -18.63 16.45 -50.27
N TYR A 199 -19.37 16.31 -49.17
CA TYR A 199 -20.81 16.02 -49.20
C TYR A 199 -21.66 17.29 -49.39
N ALA A 200 -21.21 18.44 -48.87
CA ALA A 200 -21.89 19.73 -48.99
C ALA A 200 -21.61 20.44 -50.33
N PHE A 201 -20.45 20.19 -50.95
CA PHE A 201 -20.05 20.76 -52.23
C PHE A 201 -19.57 19.67 -53.21
N PRO A 202 -20.48 18.85 -53.76
CA PRO A 202 -20.13 17.76 -54.68
C PRO A 202 -19.60 18.23 -56.05
N GLU A 203 -19.76 19.50 -56.42
CA GLU A 203 -19.31 20.08 -57.71
C GLU A 203 -18.28 21.23 -57.56
N SER A 204 -17.31 21.09 -56.65
CA SER A 204 -16.13 21.98 -56.65
C SER A 204 -14.96 21.31 -57.39
N PRO A 205 -14.41 21.92 -58.45
CA PRO A 205 -13.33 21.34 -59.26
C PRO A 205 -11.93 21.57 -58.64
N TYR A 206 -11.78 21.36 -57.34
CA TYR A 206 -10.50 21.41 -56.62
C TYR A 206 -10.44 20.33 -55.55
#